data_AF-A0AAN8T5A6-F1
#
_entry.id   AF-A0AAN8T5A6-F1
#
_cell.length_a   1.000
_cell.length_b   1.000
_cell.length_c   1.000
_cell.angle_alpha   90.00
_cell.angle_beta   90.00
_cell.angle_gamma   90.00
#
_symmetry.space_group_name_H-M   'P 1'
#
loop_
_entity.id
_entity.type
_entity.pdbx_description
1 polymer ?
#
loop_
_entity_poly.entity_id
_entity_poly.type
_entity_poly.pdbx_seq_one_letter_code
_entity_poly.pdbx_strand_id
1 'polypeptide(L)'
;MISLFLVTTDFYGLRKYIDWNTYVYYSNKPVRDPLACMKCENIPQQVDDSVDCGLYTCSFAEYVYRGDIDISMSVFDFENLRLRYGALLWERGKRKIDTDTVSEDENSRKGGHLFRKGKKD
;
A
#
# COMPACT_ATOMS: atom_id res chain seq x y z
N MET A 1 -0.47 18.73 4.46
CA MET A 1 0.82 18.29 5.04
C MET A 1 1.38 17.01 4.40
N ILE A 2 0.53 16.07 3.94
CA ILE A 2 0.98 14.80 3.33
C ILE A 2 1.83 15.01 2.06
N SER A 3 1.39 15.81 1.09
CA SER A 3 2.16 16.04 -0.15
C SER A 3 3.56 16.59 0.12
N LEU A 4 3.67 17.55 1.04
CA LEU A 4 4.97 18.12 1.44
C LEU A 4 5.87 17.04 2.07
N PHE A 5 5.33 16.23 2.97
CA PHE A 5 6.06 15.13 3.59
C PHE A 5 6.62 14.15 2.55
N LEU A 6 5.80 13.73 1.57
CA LEU A 6 6.22 12.82 0.51
C LEU A 6 7.34 13.42 -0.35
N VAL A 7 7.25 14.70 -0.69
CA VAL A 7 8.32 15.40 -1.42
C VAL A 7 9.59 15.53 -0.59
N THR A 8 9.49 15.93 0.68
CA THR A 8 10.67 16.15 1.54
C THR A 8 11.42 14.87 1.90
N THR A 9 10.74 13.73 1.83
CA THR A 9 11.34 12.40 2.06
C THR A 9 11.87 11.75 0.79
N ASP A 10 11.84 12.46 -0.34
CA ASP A 10 12.19 11.95 -1.67
C ASP A 10 11.40 10.69 -2.06
N PHE A 11 10.16 10.55 -1.55
CA PHE A 11 9.35 9.35 -1.75
C PHE A 11 9.17 9.00 -3.22
N TYR A 12 8.88 10.00 -4.07
CA TYR A 12 8.68 9.80 -5.50
C TYR A 12 9.98 9.42 -6.23
N GLY A 13 11.14 9.93 -5.79
CA GLY A 13 12.45 9.54 -6.33
C GLY A 13 12.85 8.11 -5.96
N LEU A 14 12.45 7.65 -4.78
CA LEU A 14 12.73 6.31 -4.28
C LEU A 14 11.84 5.22 -4.90
N ARG A 15 10.65 5.58 -5.40
CA ARG A 15 9.66 4.64 -5.95
C ARG A 15 9.63 4.68 -7.47
N LYS A 16 10.49 3.87 -8.12
CA LYS A 16 10.61 3.78 -9.59
C LYS A 16 9.32 3.42 -10.33
N TYR A 17 8.36 2.79 -9.65
CA TYR A 17 7.06 2.44 -10.22
C TYR A 17 6.03 3.58 -10.16
N ILE A 18 6.36 4.70 -9.51
CA ILE A 18 5.52 5.90 -9.48
C ILE A 18 6.11 6.89 -10.46
N ASP A 19 5.48 7.03 -11.62
CA ASP A 19 5.80 8.09 -12.56
C ASP A 19 4.75 9.20 -12.48
N TRP A 20 5.16 10.30 -11.85
CA TRP A 20 4.32 11.47 -11.65
C TRP A 20 3.90 12.12 -12.96
N ASN A 21 4.73 12.04 -13.99
CA ASN A 21 4.52 12.77 -15.25
C ASN A 21 3.60 12.02 -16.21
N THR A 22 3.51 10.68 -16.11
CA THR A 22 2.68 9.87 -17.02
C THR A 22 1.31 9.53 -16.45
N TYR A 23 1.11 9.57 -15.13
CA TYR A 23 -0.18 9.20 -14.57
C TYR A 23 -1.23 10.30 -14.78
N VAL A 24 -2.34 9.96 -15.44
CA VAL A 24 -3.34 10.93 -15.92
C VAL A 24 -3.86 11.88 -14.84
N TYR A 25 -4.00 11.40 -13.60
CA TYR A 25 -4.52 12.19 -12.48
C TYR A 25 -3.53 13.23 -11.91
N TYR A 26 -2.23 13.04 -12.16
CA TYR A 26 -1.13 13.89 -11.67
C TYR A 26 -0.42 14.64 -12.78
N SER A 27 -0.61 14.23 -14.05
CA SER A 27 -0.04 14.90 -15.21
C SER A 27 -0.34 16.40 -15.17
N ASN A 28 0.68 17.21 -15.41
CA ASN A 28 0.63 18.68 -15.37
C ASN A 28 0.38 19.33 -14.00
N LYS A 29 0.38 18.56 -12.89
CA LYS A 29 0.29 19.11 -11.54
C LYS A 29 1.67 19.14 -10.87
N PRO A 30 2.04 20.22 -10.15
CA PRO A 30 3.21 20.22 -9.29
C PRO A 30 3.21 19.05 -8.30
N VAL A 31 4.36 18.40 -8.10
CA VAL A 31 4.51 17.28 -7.13
C VAL A 31 4.15 17.68 -5.70
N ARG A 32 4.22 18.99 -5.40
CA ARG A 32 3.91 19.56 -4.08
C ARG A 32 2.41 19.84 -3.89
N ASP A 33 1.60 19.74 -4.94
CA ASP A 33 0.18 20.02 -4.84
C ASP A 33 -0.49 19.09 -3.81
N PRO A 34 -1.49 19.60 -3.07
CA PRO A 34 -2.32 18.75 -2.23
C PRO A 34 -2.89 17.58 -3.03
N LEU A 35 -2.74 16.37 -2.51
CA LEU A 35 -3.41 15.20 -3.07
C LEU A 35 -4.92 15.37 -2.94
N ALA A 36 -5.67 14.99 -3.98
CA ALA A 36 -7.11 14.90 -3.88
C ALA A 36 -7.46 13.78 -2.89
N CYS A 37 -8.07 14.13 -1.77
CA CYS A 37 -8.54 13.18 -0.77
C CYS A 37 -10.05 13.04 -0.89
N MET A 38 -10.52 11.81 -1.11
CA MET A 38 -11.94 11.47 -1.01
C MET A 38 -12.18 10.87 0.37
N LYS A 39 -13.14 11.45 1.11
CA LYS A 39 -13.67 10.82 2.31
C LYS A 39 -14.85 9.95 1.90
N CYS A 40 -14.72 8.65 2.09
CA CYS A 40 -15.84 7.73 1.93
C CYS A 40 -16.54 7.59 3.29
N GLU A 41 -17.86 7.72 3.32
CA GLU A 41 -18.69 7.60 4.51
C GLU A 41 -19.55 6.33 4.41
N ASN A 42 -20.14 5.89 5.53
CA ASN A 42 -21.00 4.70 5.59
C ASN A 42 -20.33 3.40 5.12
N ILE A 43 -19.01 3.37 5.18
CA ILE A 43 -18.21 2.22 4.82
C ILE A 43 -18.45 1.10 5.85
N PRO A 44 -18.57 -0.17 5.42
CA PRO A 44 -18.56 -1.37 6.25
C PRO A 44 -17.46 -1.32 7.32
N GLN A 45 -17.85 -1.27 8.60
CA GLN A 45 -16.90 -1.27 9.71
C GLN A 45 -16.80 -2.66 10.33
N GLN A 46 -15.62 -2.96 10.85
CA GLN A 46 -15.39 -4.16 11.61
C GLN A 46 -16.29 -4.18 12.86
N VAL A 47 -16.94 -5.31 13.10
CA VAL A 47 -17.71 -5.51 14.34
C VAL A 47 -16.79 -5.47 15.55
N ASP A 48 -17.29 -4.93 16.65
CA ASP A 48 -16.57 -4.93 17.92
C ASP A 48 -16.16 -6.38 18.29
N ASP A 49 -14.99 -6.53 18.91
CA ASP A 49 -14.36 -7.81 19.29
C ASP A 49 -13.91 -8.74 18.13
N SER A 50 -14.10 -8.36 16.86
CA SER A 50 -13.47 -9.09 15.76
C SER A 50 -11.94 -8.82 15.71
N VAL A 51 -11.20 -9.75 15.10
CA VAL A 51 -9.75 -9.62 14.81
C VAL A 51 -9.47 -9.50 13.30
N ASP A 52 -10.46 -9.10 12.52
CA ASP A 52 -10.45 -9.06 11.06
C ASP A 52 -10.06 -7.69 10.46
N CYS A 53 -9.44 -6.77 11.22
CA CYS A 53 -9.10 -5.42 10.71
C CYS A 53 -8.33 -5.44 9.38
N GLY A 54 -7.42 -6.41 9.21
CA GLY A 54 -6.68 -6.64 7.97
C GLY A 54 -7.57 -7.11 6.83
N LEU A 55 -8.57 -7.94 7.10
CA LEU A 55 -9.56 -8.42 6.12
C LEU A 55 -10.36 -7.24 5.55
N TYR A 56 -10.86 -6.37 6.42
CA TYR A 56 -11.59 -5.16 6.02
C TYR A 56 -10.69 -4.26 5.17
N THR A 57 -9.47 -3.96 5.65
CA THR A 57 -8.51 -3.10 4.93
C THR A 57 -8.16 -3.64 3.54
N CYS A 58 -7.86 -4.94 3.43
CA CYS A 58 -7.55 -5.58 2.14
C CYS A 58 -8.74 -5.56 1.18
N SER A 59 -9.93 -5.82 1.69
CA SER A 59 -11.16 -5.77 0.90
C SER A 59 -11.40 -4.38 0.35
N PHE A 60 -11.27 -3.34 1.17
CA PHE A 60 -11.39 -1.95 0.71
C PHE A 60 -10.39 -1.60 -0.37
N ALA A 61 -9.12 -1.97 -0.19
CA ALA A 61 -8.10 -1.75 -1.20
C ALA A 61 -8.45 -2.44 -2.54
N GLU A 62 -9.00 -3.66 -2.49
CA GLU A 62 -9.44 -4.38 -3.68
C GLU A 62 -10.63 -3.69 -4.38
N TYR A 63 -11.64 -3.22 -3.65
CA TYR A 63 -12.79 -2.51 -4.22
C TYR A 63 -12.39 -1.18 -4.84
N VAL A 64 -11.59 -0.37 -4.13
CA VAL A 64 -11.07 0.90 -4.65
C VAL A 64 -10.24 0.67 -5.92
N TYR A 65 -9.44 -0.40 -5.95
CA TYR A 65 -8.68 -0.78 -7.14
C TYR A 65 -9.58 -1.14 -8.34
N ARG A 66 -10.75 -1.73 -8.10
CA ARG A 66 -11.76 -2.03 -9.14
C ARG A 66 -12.55 -0.80 -9.58
N GLY A 67 -12.46 0.30 -8.83
CA GLY A 67 -13.21 1.54 -9.08
C GLY A 67 -14.57 1.60 -8.39
N ASP A 68 -14.83 0.69 -7.45
CA ASP A 68 -16.07 0.65 -6.69
C ASP A 68 -16.05 1.72 -5.59
N ILE A 69 -16.99 2.68 -5.65
CA ILE A 69 -17.08 3.82 -4.72
C ILE A 69 -18.21 3.69 -3.69
N ASP A 70 -19.15 2.77 -3.92
CA ASP A 70 -20.27 2.48 -3.02
C ASP A 70 -20.21 1.03 -2.56
N ILE A 71 -19.66 0.82 -1.36
CA ILE A 71 -19.31 -0.50 -0.85
C ILE A 71 -20.26 -0.82 0.32
N SER A 72 -21.17 -1.77 0.15
CA SER A 72 -22.12 -2.20 1.19
C SER A 72 -21.58 -3.38 2.02
N MET A 73 -21.95 -3.46 3.31
CA MET A 73 -21.62 -4.58 4.21
C MET A 73 -22.13 -5.91 3.66
N SER A 74 -23.28 -5.89 2.96
CA SER A 74 -23.91 -7.08 2.39
C SER A 74 -23.06 -7.76 1.31
N VAL A 75 -22.03 -7.07 0.80
CA VAL A 75 -21.10 -7.62 -0.20
C VAL A 75 -19.97 -8.42 0.46
N PHE A 76 -19.78 -8.30 1.78
CA PHE A 76 -18.71 -8.95 2.51
C PHE A 76 -19.13 -10.31 3.03
N ASP A 77 -18.86 -11.36 2.26
CA ASP A 77 -18.79 -12.71 2.79
C ASP A 77 -17.42 -12.89 3.48
N PHE A 78 -17.36 -12.60 4.77
CA PHE A 78 -16.11 -12.61 5.54
C PHE A 78 -15.42 -13.97 5.54
N GLU A 79 -16.17 -15.07 5.57
CA GLU A 79 -15.56 -16.41 5.54
C GLU A 79 -14.93 -16.68 4.18
N ASN A 80 -15.60 -16.31 3.09
CA ASN A 80 -15.03 -16.46 1.75
C ASN A 80 -13.81 -15.56 1.53
N LEU A 81 -13.88 -14.31 1.99
CA LEU A 81 -12.76 -13.37 1.92
C LEU A 81 -11.56 -13.87 2.74
N ARG A 82 -11.80 -14.41 3.94
CA ARG A 82 -10.73 -14.97 4.80
C ARG A 82 -10.05 -16.15 4.12
N LEU A 83 -10.82 -17.08 3.55
CA LEU A 83 -10.28 -18.21 2.79
C LEU A 83 -9.47 -17.74 1.57
N ARG A 84 -10.03 -16.80 0.79
CA ARG A 84 -9.38 -16.27 -0.42
C ARG A 84 -8.07 -15.56 -0.10
N TYR A 85 -8.07 -14.63 0.86
CA TYR A 85 -6.85 -13.91 1.23
C TYR A 85 -5.85 -14.80 1.94
N GLY A 86 -6.29 -15.76 2.76
CA GLY A 86 -5.43 -16.78 3.34
C GLY A 86 -4.69 -17.60 2.26
N ALA A 87 -5.41 -18.07 1.24
CA ALA A 87 -4.82 -18.81 0.12
C ALA A 87 -3.83 -17.96 -0.68
N LEU A 88 -4.16 -16.69 -0.96
CA LEU A 88 -3.28 -15.76 -1.67
C LEU A 88 -2.00 -15.42 -0.88
N LEU A 89 -2.12 -15.23 0.44
CA LEU A 89 -0.98 -15.00 1.33
C LEU A 89 -0.07 -16.22 1.37
N TRP A 90 -0.64 -17.42 1.50
CA TRP A 90 0.11 -18.67 1.45
C TRP A 90 0.87 -18.82 0.13
N GLU A 91 0.20 -18.67 -1.01
CA GLU A 91 0.81 -18.82 -2.33
C GLU A 91 1.94 -17.79 -2.55
N ARG A 92 1.73 -16.53 -2.16
CA ARG A 92 2.76 -15.48 -2.24
C ARG A 92 3.93 -15.76 -1.29
N GLY A 93 3.67 -16.18 -0.06
CA GLY A 93 4.71 -16.56 0.89
C GLY A 93 5.56 -17.71 0.39
N LYS A 94 4.91 -18.74 -0.19
CA LYS A 94 5.58 -19.86 -0.86
C LYS A 94 6.46 -19.39 -2.01
N ARG A 95 5.93 -18.58 -2.93
CA ARG A 95 6.73 -18.01 -4.03
C ARG A 95 7.91 -17.17 -3.52
N LYS A 96 7.73 -16.36 -2.46
CA LYS A 96 8.82 -15.56 -1.88
C LYS A 96 9.98 -16.46 -1.41
N ILE A 97 9.66 -17.54 -0.69
CA ILE A 97 10.64 -18.53 -0.23
C ILE A 97 11.32 -19.22 -1.42
N ASP A 98 10.53 -19.70 -2.38
CA ASP A 98 11.05 -20.51 -3.50
C ASP A 98 11.93 -19.69 -4.46
N THR A 99 11.74 -18.36 -4.52
CA THR A 99 12.49 -17.46 -5.41
C THR A 99 13.64 -16.71 -4.72
N ASP A 100 13.87 -16.94 -3.42
CA ASP A 100 14.81 -16.17 -2.57
C ASP A 100 14.68 -14.64 -2.77
N THR A 101 13.46 -14.18 -3.03
CA THR A 101 13.22 -12.76 -3.32
C THR A 101 13.25 -11.96 -2.02
N VAL A 102 14.23 -11.06 -1.92
CA VAL A 102 14.35 -10.11 -0.81
C VAL A 102 13.43 -8.92 -1.09
N SER A 103 12.58 -8.54 -0.13
CA SER A 103 11.73 -7.37 -0.32
C SER A 103 12.56 -6.07 -0.27
N GLU A 104 12.09 -5.02 -0.93
CA GLU A 104 12.85 -3.75 -1.04
C GLU A 104 13.20 -3.14 0.34
N ASP A 105 12.34 -3.33 1.34
CA ASP A 105 12.57 -2.90 2.72
C ASP A 105 13.74 -3.64 3.38
N GLU A 106 13.85 -4.96 3.17
CA GLU A 106 14.97 -5.78 3.61
C GLU A 106 16.27 -5.39 2.87
N ASN A 107 16.17 -5.04 1.59
CA ASN A 107 17.31 -4.58 0.81
C ASN A 107 17.84 -3.21 1.30
N SER A 108 16.94 -2.32 1.71
CA SER A 108 17.31 -1.02 2.28
C SER A 108 18.09 -1.15 3.61
N ARG A 109 17.82 -2.18 4.41
CA ARG A 109 18.57 -2.48 5.65
C ARG A 109 19.98 -2.99 5.37
N LYS A 110 20.18 -3.76 4.28
CA LYS A 110 21.53 -4.17 3.84
C LYS A 110 22.34 -2.97 3.32
N GLY A 111 21.69 -2.01 2.65
CA GLY A 111 22.32 -0.74 2.23
C GLY A 111 22.72 0.17 3.40
N GLY A 112 21.94 0.19 4.49
CA GLY A 112 22.22 1.01 5.68
C GLY A 112 23.53 0.67 6.41
N HIS A 113 24.08 -0.53 6.23
CA HIS A 113 25.37 -0.89 6.82
C HIS A 113 26.57 -0.29 6.07
N LEU A 114 26.42 0.02 4.77
CA LEU A 114 27.47 0.72 4.01
C LEU A 114 27.53 2.22 4.36
N PHE A 115 26.40 2.89 4.61
CA PHE A 115 26.38 4.33 4.88
C PHE A 115 26.91 4.73 6.27
N ARG A 116 27.10 3.79 7.20
CA ARG A 116 27.68 4.06 8.51
C ARG A 116 29.21 4.04 8.54
N LYS A 117 29.88 3.67 7.44
CA LYS A 117 31.35 3.51 7.41
C LYS A 117 32.12 4.67 6.77
N GLY A 118 31.45 5.74 6.33
CA GLY A 118 32.08 6.90 5.70
C GLY A 118 31.69 8.22 6.36
N LYS A 119 32.32 8.53 7.49
CA LYS A 119 32.55 9.91 7.99
C LYS A 119 33.48 9.83 9.21
N LYS A 120 34.77 9.65 8.92
CA LYS A 120 35.85 10.17 9.73
C LYS A 120 36.78 10.86 8.74
N ASP A 121 36.72 12.17 8.73
CA ASP A 121 37.81 13.11 8.50
C ASP A 121 37.46 14.38 9.28
#